data_AF-A0A2Z6NCX2-F1
#
_entry.id   AF-A0A2Z6NCX2-F1
#
_cell.length_a   1.000
_cell.length_b   1.000
_cell.length_c   1.000
_cell.angle_alpha   90.00
_cell.angle_beta   90.00
_cell.angle_gamma   90.00
#
_symmetry.space_group_name_H-M   'P 1'
#
loop_
_entity.id
_entity.type
_entity.pdbx_description
1 polymer ?
#
loop_
_entity_poly.entity_id
_entity_poly.type
_entity_poly.pdbx_seq_one_letter_code
_entity_poly.pdbx_strand_id
1 'polypeptide(L)'
;MKAPPRSEVPNISPKQLPEADGFLFGFPARYGNMSAQFKAFLDATGSLWNKQALAGKPASFFFATASQGSGQEETAFTSIPQLVHHGMLYVPIGYTFGAGMFEMEK
;
A
#
# COMPACT_ATOMS: atom_id res chain seq x y z
N MET A 1 -24.25 2.96 -4.54
CA MET A 1 -23.53 2.71 -3.27
C MET A 1 -22.87 3.99 -2.81
N LYS A 2 -23.12 4.44 -1.57
CA LYS A 2 -22.38 5.54 -0.93
C LYS A 2 -21.32 4.89 -0.03
N ALA A 3 -20.10 5.43 -0.01
CA ALA A 3 -19.08 4.94 0.92
C ALA A 3 -19.59 5.09 2.36
N PRO A 4 -19.31 4.14 3.26
CA PRO A 4 -19.67 4.27 4.67
C PRO A 4 -19.04 5.54 5.27
N PRO A 5 -19.63 6.09 6.35
CA PRO A 5 -19.03 7.20 7.07
C PRO A 5 -17.59 6.88 7.45
N ARG A 6 -16.72 7.88 7.37
CA ARG A 6 -15.31 7.72 7.74
C ARG A 6 -15.25 7.32 9.22
N SER A 7 -14.58 6.21 9.52
CA SER A 7 -14.27 5.82 10.89
C SER A 7 -13.33 6.84 11.55
N GLU A 8 -13.38 6.93 12.88
CA GLU A 8 -12.47 7.78 13.66
C GLU A 8 -11.06 7.18 13.72
N VAL A 9 -10.37 7.18 12.59
CA VAL A 9 -8.97 6.79 12.48
C VAL A 9 -8.07 8.03 12.49
N PRO A 10 -7.00 8.06 13.31
CA PRO A 10 -6.03 9.15 13.33
C PRO A 10 -5.43 9.39 11.94
N ASN A 11 -5.19 10.67 11.61
CA ASN A 11 -4.45 11.01 10.41
C ASN A 11 -2.95 10.80 10.66
N ILE A 12 -2.30 10.10 9.74
CA ILE A 12 -0.84 9.97 9.72
C ILE A 12 -0.24 10.95 8.71
N SER A 13 0.83 11.63 9.10
CA SER A 13 1.64 12.44 8.19
C SER A 13 2.88 11.66 7.72
N PRO A 14 3.46 12.00 6.55
CA PRO A 14 4.68 11.37 6.07
C PRO A 14 5.81 11.35 7.11
N LYS A 15 5.94 12.43 7.90
CA LYS A 15 7.01 12.58 8.92
C LYS A 15 6.97 11.54 10.03
N GLN A 16 5.82 10.90 10.25
CA GLN A 16 5.64 9.88 11.28
C GLN A 16 5.95 8.47 10.77
N LEU A 17 6.11 8.28 9.45
CA LEU A 17 6.45 6.97 8.89
C LEU A 17 7.70 6.33 9.53
N PRO A 18 8.79 7.07 9.85
CA PRO A 18 9.96 6.46 10.49
C PRO A 18 9.68 5.79 11.84
N GLU A 19 8.61 6.18 12.55
CA GLU A 19 8.22 5.64 13.86
C GLU A 19 7.66 4.22 13.78
N ALA A 20 7.16 3.80 12.61
CA ALA A 20 6.59 2.47 12.43
C ALA A 20 7.67 1.44 12.06
N ASP A 21 7.55 0.21 12.57
CA ASP A 21 8.46 -0.88 12.21
C ASP A 21 8.18 -1.48 10.83
N GLY A 22 6.95 -1.33 10.33
CA GLY A 22 6.55 -1.83 9.02
C GLY A 22 5.22 -1.23 8.56
N PHE A 23 4.87 -1.48 7.30
CA PHE A 23 3.73 -0.84 6.66
C PHE A 23 2.84 -1.83 5.92
N LEU A 24 1.54 -1.58 6.00
CA LEU A 24 0.56 -2.17 5.10
C LEU A 24 -0.24 -1.03 4.49
N PHE A 25 0.07 -0.69 3.24
CA PHE A 25 -0.49 0.48 2.56
C PHE A 25 -1.78 0.13 1.82
N GLY A 26 -2.86 0.80 2.21
CA GLY A 26 -4.20 0.61 1.65
C GLY A 26 -4.63 1.75 0.75
N PHE A 27 -5.00 1.48 -0.51
CA PHE A 27 -5.53 2.52 -1.40
C PHE A 27 -6.48 1.97 -2.47
N PRO A 28 -7.42 2.78 -3.00
CA PRO A 28 -8.22 2.36 -4.14
C PRO A 28 -7.37 2.38 -5.43
N ALA A 29 -7.50 1.34 -6.25
CA ALA A 29 -6.86 1.27 -7.56
C ALA A 29 -7.48 2.29 -8.53
N ARG A 30 -6.66 2.84 -9.41
CA ARG A 30 -7.05 3.75 -10.50
C ARG A 30 -6.25 3.39 -11.76
N TYR A 31 -6.92 2.77 -12.73
CA TYR A 31 -6.31 2.37 -14.01
C TYR A 31 -4.99 1.59 -13.83
N GLY A 32 -4.99 0.59 -12.95
CA GLY A 32 -3.79 -0.21 -12.66
C GLY A 32 -2.70 0.53 -11.87
N ASN A 33 -3.01 1.67 -11.26
CA ASN A 33 -2.08 2.49 -10.48
C ASN A 33 -2.67 2.90 -9.12
N MET A 34 -1.83 3.51 -8.29
CA MET A 34 -2.25 4.19 -7.07
C MET A 34 -3.24 5.33 -7.37
N SER A 35 -4.17 5.57 -6.45
CA SER A 35 -4.97 6.81 -6.48
C SER A 35 -4.09 8.06 -6.32
N ALA A 36 -4.50 9.17 -6.94
CA ALA A 36 -3.75 10.42 -6.91
C ALA A 36 -3.46 10.91 -5.47
N GLN A 37 -4.41 10.74 -4.55
CA GLN A 37 -4.26 11.11 -3.14
C GLN A 37 -3.16 10.30 -2.46
N PHE A 38 -3.12 8.99 -2.70
CA PHE A 38 -2.09 8.12 -2.13
C PHE A 38 -0.72 8.38 -2.75
N LYS A 39 -0.67 8.62 -4.06
CA LYS A 39 0.56 9.02 -4.73
C LYS A 39 1.10 10.34 -4.18
N ALA A 40 0.24 11.34 -3.95
CA ALA A 40 0.63 12.60 -3.34
C ALA A 40 1.19 12.45 -1.91
N PHE A 41 0.61 11.55 -1.10
CA PHE A 41 1.14 11.22 0.22
C PHE A 41 2.57 10.68 0.14
N LEU A 42 2.83 9.77 -0.79
CA LEU A 42 4.14 9.20 -1.04
C LEU A 42 5.11 10.21 -1.67
N ASP A 43 4.65 11.11 -2.53
CA ASP A 43 5.50 12.16 -3.11
C ASP A 43 6.00 13.17 -2.05
N ALA A 44 5.24 13.35 -0.98
CA ALA A 44 5.66 14.14 0.18
C ALA A 44 6.77 13.47 1.03
N THR A 45 7.21 12.26 0.69
CA THR A 45 8.27 11.51 1.42
C THR A 45 9.68 11.77 0.90
N GLY A 46 9.90 12.69 -0.04
CA GLY A 46 11.23 12.94 -0.64
C GLY A 46 12.35 13.23 0.38
N SER A 47 12.05 13.91 1.48
CA SER A 47 13.04 14.13 2.55
C SER A 47 13.41 12.86 3.34
N LEU A 48 12.48 11.90 3.46
CA LEU A 48 12.72 10.61 4.09
C LEU A 48 13.54 9.70 3.18
N TRP A 49 13.21 9.71 1.89
CA TRP A 49 13.98 9.03 0.85
C TRP A 49 15.44 9.48 0.88
N ASN A 50 15.70 10.79 0.87
CA ASN A 50 17.05 11.33 0.90
C ASN A 50 17.83 10.91 2.17
N LYS A 51 17.14 10.72 3.30
CA LYS A 51 17.73 10.27 4.57
C LYS A 51 17.78 8.75 4.73
N GLN A 52 17.25 8.00 3.76
CA GLN A 52 17.05 6.55 3.85
C GLN A 52 16.27 6.13 5.12
N ALA A 53 15.37 6.99 5.60
CA ALA A 53 14.70 6.81 6.89
C ALA A 53 13.69 5.64 6.91
N LEU A 54 13.32 5.13 5.73
CA LEU A 54 12.42 3.99 5.57
C LEU A 54 13.15 2.72 5.10
N ALA A 55 14.47 2.79 4.89
CA ALA A 55 15.24 1.66 4.39
C ALA A 55 15.20 0.48 5.36
N GLY A 56 15.07 -0.74 4.82
CA GLY A 56 14.98 -1.99 5.60
C GLY A 56 13.63 -2.26 6.25
N LYS A 57 12.69 -1.29 6.28
CA LYS A 57 11.37 -1.51 6.86
C LYS A 57 10.52 -2.40 5.93
N PRO A 58 9.88 -3.48 6.44
CA PRO A 58 8.95 -4.29 5.67
C PRO A 58 7.70 -3.49 5.27
N ALA A 59 7.26 -3.64 4.03
CA ALA A 59 6.09 -2.98 3.49
C ALA A 59 5.32 -3.88 2.51
N SER A 60 4.00 -3.77 2.53
CA SER A 60 3.11 -4.43 1.59
C SER A 60 1.93 -3.55 1.19
N PHE A 61 1.10 -4.05 0.28
CA PHE A 61 -0.04 -3.33 -0.29
C PHE A 61 -1.31 -4.15 -0.16
N PHE A 62 -2.43 -3.45 0.04
CA PHE A 62 -3.76 -3.95 -0.24
C PHE A 62 -4.55 -2.85 -0.94
N PHE A 63 -5.45 -3.24 -1.84
CA PHE A 63 -6.19 -2.27 -2.62
C PHE A 63 -7.51 -2.85 -3.10
N ALA A 64 -8.44 -1.95 -3.41
CA ALA A 64 -9.75 -2.30 -3.93
C ALA A 64 -9.86 -1.90 -5.41
N THR A 65 -10.40 -2.81 -6.22
CA THR A 65 -10.79 -2.56 -7.61
C THR A 65 -12.32 -2.58 -7.74
N ALA A 66 -12.86 -1.97 -8.79
CA ALA A 66 -14.30 -1.96 -9.03
C ALA A 66 -14.84 -3.32 -9.52
N SER A 67 -13.99 -4.10 -10.18
CA SER A 67 -14.32 -5.41 -10.76
C SER A 67 -13.09 -6.32 -10.82
N GLN A 68 -13.34 -7.61 -11.00
CA GLN A 68 -12.30 -8.62 -11.23
C GLN A 68 -11.53 -8.31 -12.52
N GLY A 69 -10.21 -8.50 -12.50
CA GLY A 69 -9.33 -8.23 -13.65
C GLY A 69 -9.08 -6.74 -13.92
N SER A 70 -9.74 -5.81 -13.23
CA SER A 70 -9.56 -4.37 -13.45
C SER A 70 -8.35 -3.81 -12.70
N GLY A 71 -7.16 -4.25 -13.12
CA GLY A 71 -5.87 -3.78 -12.59
C GLY A 71 -5.51 -4.34 -11.22
N GLN A 72 -6.05 -5.50 -10.84
CA GLN A 72 -5.76 -6.15 -9.54
C GLN A 72 -4.27 -6.49 -9.42
N GLU A 73 -3.67 -7.04 -10.48
CA GLU A 73 -2.24 -7.36 -10.48
C GLU A 73 -1.40 -6.13 -10.82
N GLU A 74 -1.82 -5.37 -11.84
CA GLU A 74 -1.11 -4.17 -12.32
C GLU A 74 -0.92 -3.12 -11.21
N THR A 75 -1.92 -2.93 -10.34
CA THR A 75 -1.81 -1.95 -9.23
C THR A 75 -0.72 -2.33 -8.24
N ALA A 76 -0.54 -3.62 -7.94
CA ALA A 76 0.60 -4.05 -7.13
C ALA A 76 1.91 -3.83 -7.88
N PHE A 77 1.97 -4.27 -9.14
CA PHE A 77 3.18 -4.20 -9.96
C PHE A 77 3.72 -2.77 -10.11
N THR A 78 2.85 -1.81 -10.44
CA THR A 78 3.21 -0.40 -10.60
C THR A 78 3.52 0.30 -9.27
N SER A 79 3.11 -0.29 -8.14
CA SER A 79 3.34 0.28 -6.81
C SER A 79 4.66 -0.14 -6.16
N ILE A 80 5.19 -1.32 -6.53
CA ILE A 80 6.46 -1.85 -6.02
C ILE A 80 7.63 -0.87 -6.17
N PRO A 81 7.82 -0.16 -7.31
CA PRO A 81 8.92 0.79 -7.46
C PRO A 81 9.00 1.81 -6.32
N GLN A 82 7.85 2.26 -5.78
CA GLN A 82 7.86 3.20 -4.67
C GLN A 82 8.58 2.64 -3.43
N LEU A 83 8.36 1.37 -3.10
CA LEU A 83 9.03 0.72 -1.97
C LEU A 83 10.52 0.57 -2.24
N VAL A 84 10.85 0.12 -3.46
CA VAL A 84 12.24 -0.12 -3.88
C VAL A 84 13.06 1.17 -3.83
N HIS A 85 12.52 2.30 -4.31
CA HIS A 85 13.20 3.59 -4.28
C HIS A 85 13.51 4.06 -2.84
N HIS A 86 12.67 3.71 -1.86
CA HIS A 86 12.89 3.99 -0.44
C HIS A 86 13.77 2.97 0.28
N GLY A 87 14.20 1.90 -0.39
CA GLY A 87 14.94 0.80 0.22
C GLY A 87 14.09 -0.07 1.17
N MET A 88 12.76 -0.03 1.06
CA MET A 88 11.86 -0.86 1.85
C MET A 88 11.84 -2.31 1.36
N LEU A 89 11.57 -3.26 2.26
CA LEU A 89 11.47 -4.68 1.92
C LEU A 89 10.03 -5.00 1.50
N TYR A 90 9.82 -5.38 0.25
CA TYR A 90 8.49 -5.78 -0.22
C TYR A 90 8.12 -7.16 0.31
N VAL A 91 7.00 -7.25 1.04
CA VAL A 91 6.46 -8.49 1.62
C VAL A 91 5.16 -8.86 0.89
N PRO A 92 5.19 -9.69 -0.17
CA PRO A 92 3.98 -10.16 -0.83
C PRO A 92 3.26 -11.23 -0.01
N ILE A 93 1.96 -11.40 -0.25
CA ILE A 93 1.19 -12.50 0.34
C ILE A 93 1.64 -13.88 -0.20
N GLY A 94 2.10 -13.95 -1.45
CA GLY A 94 2.48 -15.20 -2.11
C GLY A 94 1.32 -16.21 -2.17
N TYR A 95 1.65 -17.50 -2.10
CA TYR A 95 0.69 -18.62 -1.95
C TYR A 95 0.92 -19.39 -0.63
N THR A 96 1.54 -18.76 0.36
CA THR A 96 2.06 -19.44 1.57
C THR A 96 0.99 -19.86 2.58
N PHE A 97 -0.28 -19.48 2.36
CA PHE A 97 -1.42 -19.80 3.22
C PHE A 97 -2.26 -20.99 2.72
N GLY A 98 -1.79 -21.70 1.68
CA GLY A 98 -2.42 -22.91 1.17
C GLY A 98 -3.85 -22.71 0.68
N ALA A 99 -4.67 -23.76 0.76
CA ALA A 99 -6.07 -23.74 0.28
C ALA A 99 -6.96 -22.73 1.03
N GLY A 100 -6.65 -22.43 2.29
CA GLY A 100 -7.40 -21.48 3.12
C GLY A 100 -7.29 -20.02 2.65
N MET A 101 -6.34 -19.69 1.77
CA MET A 101 -6.18 -18.33 1.22
C MET A 101 -7.44 -17.80 0.50
N PHE A 102 -8.25 -18.70 -0.06
CA PHE A 102 -9.44 -18.36 -0.83
C PHE A 102 -10.74 -18.55 -0.05
N GLU A 103 -10.65 -19.01 1.19
CA GLU A 103 -11.82 -19.17 2.05
C GLU A 103 -12.28 -17.80 2.53
N MET A 104 -13.49 -17.41 2.13
CA MET A 104 -14.19 -16.30 2.77
C MET A 104 -15.12 -16.90 3.83
N GLU A 105 -14.95 -16.55 5.10
CA GLU A 105 -15.94 -16.88 6.12
C GLU A 105 -17.30 -16.34 5.67
N LYS A 106 -18.32 -17.21 5.70
CA LYS A 106 -19.69 -16.90 5.26
C LYS A 106 -20.44 -16.07 6.31
#